data_AF-A0A929EZP6-F1
#
_entry.id   AF-A0A929EZP6-F1
#
_cell.length_a   1.000
_cell.length_b   1.000
_cell.length_c   1.000
_cell.angle_alpha   90.00
_cell.angle_beta   90.00
_cell.angle_gamma   90.00
#
_symmetry.space_group_name_H-M   'P 1'
#
loop_
_entity.id
_entity.type
_entity.pdbx_description
1 polymer ?
#
loop_
_entity_poly.entity_id
_entity_poly.type
_entity_poly.pdbx_seq_one_letter_code
_entity_poly.pdbx_strand_id
1 'polypeptide(L)'
;MILSKDNPAYQAMPGMSVLLGGMWVMNVSYWGFNQYIIQRALAAKSQREAQKGIAMAAYLKLIMPVLVVFPGIAASLLIPDLTEPDNAYPHLMTLLPTGLLGLVFAALIAAIVSSVASMMNSISIIFTLDIYRSLRPQKAEAQQHLVTVGRLASFTALVVAVICARPLLGNFDQAFQYIQEFTGFFTPGIVVIFILGMFWKKATVNSALLAAVSSALLSLLLKLAWPELPFMDRVGLVFMICLALAICVSLVENKIQAGAIELDDIDFNTTGGFNIAGTGVALILVALYAAWW
;
A
#
# COMPACT_ATOMS: atom_id res chain seq x y z
N MET A 1 -10.88 -4.36 -21.07
CA MET A 1 -11.23 -3.70 -19.80
C MET A 1 -10.07 -2.93 -19.18
N ILE A 2 -8.81 -3.41 -19.23
CA ILE A 2 -7.64 -2.57 -18.92
C ILE A 2 -6.61 -2.60 -20.06
N LEU A 3 -5.89 -3.72 -20.29
CA LEU A 3 -5.06 -3.90 -21.48
C LEU A 3 -5.34 -5.25 -22.16
N SER A 4 -5.27 -5.31 -23.50
CA SER A 4 -5.30 -6.57 -24.26
C SER A 4 -3.96 -7.30 -24.16
N LYS A 5 -3.96 -8.63 -24.36
CA LYS A 5 -2.73 -9.45 -24.29
C LYS A 5 -1.65 -9.01 -25.29
N ASP A 6 -2.07 -8.40 -26.39
CA ASP A 6 -1.17 -7.90 -27.44
C ASP A 6 -0.54 -6.55 -27.09
N ASN A 7 -0.96 -5.92 -25.98
CA ASN A 7 -0.41 -4.64 -25.55
C ASN A 7 0.96 -4.84 -24.88
N PRO A 8 2.01 -4.10 -25.26
CA PRO A 8 3.34 -4.20 -24.64
C PRO A 8 3.35 -3.98 -23.12
N ALA A 9 2.40 -3.20 -22.59
CA ALA A 9 2.26 -2.93 -21.16
C ALA A 9 1.36 -3.95 -20.43
N TYR A 10 0.92 -5.03 -21.09
CA TYR A 10 0.02 -6.03 -20.48
C TYR A 10 0.61 -6.64 -19.21
N GLN A 11 1.93 -6.85 -19.14
CA GLN A 11 2.57 -7.36 -17.93
C GLN A 11 2.46 -6.42 -16.72
N ALA A 12 2.31 -5.11 -16.93
CA ALA A 12 2.11 -4.15 -15.86
C ALA A 12 0.64 -4.09 -15.40
N MET A 13 -0.31 -4.27 -16.32
CA MET A 13 -1.76 -4.25 -16.04
C MET A 13 -2.52 -5.32 -16.84
N PRO A 14 -2.49 -6.60 -16.39
CA PRO A 14 -3.08 -7.72 -17.13
C PRO A 14 -4.61 -7.69 -17.13
N GLY A 15 -5.21 -7.04 -18.14
CA GLY A 15 -6.63 -7.17 -18.47
C GLY A 15 -7.59 -7.11 -17.27
N MET A 16 -8.49 -8.10 -17.18
CA MET A 16 -9.53 -8.16 -16.14
C MET A 16 -9.02 -8.74 -14.81
N SER A 17 -7.92 -9.51 -14.83
CA SER A 17 -7.36 -10.11 -13.61
C SER A 17 -6.77 -9.05 -12.68
N VAL A 18 -6.41 -7.87 -13.19
CA VAL A 18 -6.13 -6.69 -12.37
C VAL A 18 -7.33 -6.31 -11.51
N LEU A 19 -8.52 -6.15 -12.10
CA LEU A 19 -9.72 -5.66 -11.39
C LEU A 19 -10.28 -6.66 -10.38
N LEU A 20 -10.08 -7.96 -10.61
CA LEU A 20 -10.65 -9.03 -9.80
C LEU A 20 -9.62 -9.76 -8.94
N GLY A 21 -8.33 -9.53 -9.16
CA GLY A 21 -7.23 -10.28 -8.56
C GLY A 21 -6.34 -9.44 -7.65
N GLY A 22 -5.03 -9.43 -7.91
CA GLY A 22 -4.02 -8.90 -6.98
C GLY A 22 -4.16 -7.42 -6.64
N MET A 23 -4.87 -6.61 -7.44
CA MET A 23 -5.06 -5.19 -7.14
C MET A 23 -5.89 -4.99 -5.87
N TRP A 24 -6.84 -5.87 -5.59
CA TRP A 24 -7.57 -5.85 -4.32
C TRP A 24 -6.64 -6.15 -3.15
N VAL A 25 -5.77 -7.15 -3.28
CA VAL A 25 -4.79 -7.50 -2.24
C VAL A 25 -3.87 -6.31 -1.94
N MET A 26 -3.36 -5.65 -2.98
CA MET A 26 -2.52 -4.44 -2.84
C MET A 26 -3.28 -3.29 -2.17
N ASN A 27 -4.51 -3.00 -2.61
CA ASN A 27 -5.31 -1.90 -2.07
C ASN A 27 -5.79 -2.16 -0.63
N VAL A 28 -6.24 -3.37 -0.31
CA VAL A 28 -6.64 -3.75 1.04
C VAL A 28 -5.46 -3.65 2.00
N SER A 29 -4.27 -4.10 1.57
CA SER A 29 -3.05 -3.93 2.36
C SER A 29 -2.73 -2.45 2.58
N TYR A 30 -2.75 -1.65 1.52
CA TYR A 30 -2.38 -0.25 1.59
C TYR A 30 -3.37 0.58 2.41
N TRP A 31 -4.68 0.46 2.19
CA TRP A 31 -5.67 1.29 2.89
C TRP A 31 -6.11 0.72 4.23
N GLY A 32 -6.18 -0.61 4.32
CA GLY A 32 -6.69 -1.31 5.50
C GLY A 32 -5.63 -1.56 6.56
N PHE A 33 -4.37 -1.79 6.19
CA PHE A 33 -3.33 -2.30 7.10
C PHE A 33 -2.06 -1.45 7.15
N ASN A 34 -1.99 -0.33 6.41
CA ASN A 34 -0.83 0.53 6.45
C ASN A 34 -0.85 1.45 7.68
N GLN A 35 0.24 1.38 8.45
CA GLN A 35 0.36 2.00 9.75
C GLN A 35 0.10 3.51 9.73
N TYR A 36 0.68 4.27 8.80
CA TYR A 36 0.48 5.73 8.80
C TYR A 36 -0.95 6.15 8.38
N ILE A 37 -1.67 5.30 7.65
CA ILE A 37 -3.07 5.55 7.27
C ILE A 37 -3.97 5.24 8.48
N ILE A 38 -3.79 4.06 9.08
CA ILE A 38 -4.53 3.67 10.29
C ILE A 38 -4.33 4.70 11.41
N GLN A 39 -3.09 5.16 11.64
CA GLN A 39 -2.82 6.16 12.69
C GLN A 39 -3.61 7.46 12.48
N ARG A 40 -3.78 7.91 11.24
CA ARG A 40 -4.61 9.10 10.94
C ARG A 40 -6.08 8.85 11.23
N ALA A 41 -6.59 7.66 10.93
CA ALA A 41 -7.97 7.28 11.24
C ALA A 41 -8.19 7.16 12.76
N LEU A 42 -7.25 6.57 13.49
CA LEU A 42 -7.31 6.42 14.95
C LEU A 42 -7.17 7.75 15.69
N ALA A 43 -6.48 8.73 15.09
CA ALA A 43 -6.37 10.08 15.63
C ALA A 43 -7.62 10.94 15.40
N ALA A 44 -8.63 10.43 14.69
CA ALA A 44 -9.87 11.14 14.47
C ALA A 44 -10.68 11.29 15.77
N LYS A 45 -11.48 12.35 15.86
CA LYS A 45 -12.30 12.66 17.03
C LYS A 45 -13.30 11.55 17.40
N SER A 46 -13.80 10.82 16.41
CA SER A 46 -14.72 9.69 16.60
C SER A 46 -14.74 8.80 15.35
N GLN A 47 -15.25 7.57 15.48
CA GLN A 47 -15.46 6.66 14.34
C GLN A 47 -16.30 7.29 13.22
N ARG A 48 -17.33 8.07 13.58
CA ARG A 48 -18.18 8.77 12.59
C ARG A 48 -17.42 9.83 11.80
N GLU A 49 -16.53 10.58 12.46
CA GLU A 49 -15.68 11.56 11.78
C GLU A 49 -14.60 10.88 10.93
N ALA A 50 -14.04 9.76 11.40
CA ALA A 50 -13.14 8.93 10.59
C ALA A 50 -13.82 8.43 9.31
N GLN A 51 -15.07 7.92 9.41
CA GLN A 51 -15.86 7.52 8.25
C GLN A 51 -16.04 8.65 7.23
N LYS A 52 -16.43 9.86 7.67
CA LYS A 52 -16.56 11.03 6.78
C LYS A 52 -15.23 11.39 6.12
N GLY A 53 -14.14 11.36 6.87
CA GLY A 53 -12.79 11.61 6.34
C GLY A 53 -12.39 10.61 5.26
N ILE A 54 -12.68 9.31 5.47
CA ILE A 54 -12.43 8.24 4.49
C ILE A 54 -13.29 8.45 3.24
N ALA A 55 -14.58 8.77 3.40
CA ALA A 55 -15.47 9.05 2.27
C ALA A 55 -14.98 10.25 1.44
N MET A 56 -14.56 11.34 2.09
CA MET A 56 -13.96 12.49 1.41
C MET A 56 -12.66 12.11 0.69
N ALA A 57 -11.79 11.32 1.33
CA ALA A 57 -10.56 10.84 0.71
C ALA A 57 -10.84 10.00 -0.55
N ALA A 58 -11.90 9.18 -0.55
CA ALA A 58 -12.31 8.41 -1.72
C ALA A 58 -12.69 9.31 -2.91
N TYR A 59 -13.46 10.39 -2.67
CA TYR A 59 -13.77 11.37 -3.72
C TYR A 59 -12.53 12.12 -4.22
N LEU A 60 -11.65 12.56 -3.32
CA LEU A 60 -10.38 13.18 -3.73
C LEU A 60 -9.53 12.24 -4.58
N LYS A 61 -9.60 10.93 -4.32
CA LYS A 61 -8.87 9.92 -5.09
C LYS A 61 -9.38 9.81 -6.54
N LEU A 62 -10.66 10.07 -6.80
CA LEU A 62 -11.20 10.10 -8.17
C LEU A 62 -10.57 11.21 -9.02
N ILE A 63 -10.16 12.31 -8.38
CA ILE A 63 -9.53 13.46 -9.06
C ILE A 63 -8.03 13.22 -9.29
N MET A 64 -7.39 12.40 -8.46
CA MET A 64 -5.93 12.20 -8.50
C MET A 64 -5.39 11.79 -9.87
N PRO A 65 -5.97 10.82 -10.61
CA PRO A 65 -5.48 10.47 -11.95
C PRO A 65 -5.45 11.66 -12.92
N VAL A 66 -6.41 12.58 -12.82
CA VAL A 66 -6.45 13.79 -13.67
C VAL A 66 -5.28 14.72 -13.33
N LEU A 67 -4.85 14.77 -12.06
CA LEU A 67 -3.74 15.63 -11.64
C LEU A 67 -2.37 14.99 -11.85
N VAL A 68 -2.25 13.65 -11.78
CA VAL A 68 -0.95 12.97 -11.78
C VAL A 68 -0.67 12.13 -13.03
N VAL A 69 -1.69 11.48 -13.59
CA VAL A 69 -1.53 10.61 -14.77
C VAL A 69 -1.69 11.43 -16.06
N PHE A 70 -2.67 12.34 -16.10
CA PHE A 70 -2.92 13.15 -17.29
C PHE A 70 -1.71 13.99 -17.73
N PRO A 71 -0.94 14.65 -16.83
CA PRO A 71 0.30 15.28 -17.24
C PRO A 71 1.31 14.30 -17.84
N GLY A 72 1.43 13.08 -17.32
CA GLY A 72 2.28 12.05 -17.93
C GLY A 72 1.88 11.69 -19.36
N ILE A 73 0.58 11.61 -19.63
CA ILE A 73 0.03 11.39 -20.99
C ILE A 73 0.32 12.61 -21.88
N ALA A 74 0.17 13.83 -21.36
CA ALA A 74 0.50 15.03 -22.13
C ALA A 74 2.01 15.10 -22.45
N ALA A 75 2.87 14.76 -21.49
CA ALA A 75 4.31 14.70 -21.67
C ALA A 75 4.72 13.75 -22.79
N SER A 76 4.13 12.55 -22.88
CA SER A 76 4.48 11.59 -23.93
C SER A 76 4.12 12.07 -25.35
N LEU A 77 3.16 12.99 -25.48
CA LEU A 77 2.79 13.60 -26.76
C LEU A 77 3.63 14.86 -27.08
N LEU A 78 3.99 15.63 -26.04
CA LEU A 78 4.73 16.88 -26.18
C LEU A 78 6.25 16.69 -26.25
N ILE A 79 6.77 15.55 -25.77
CA ILE A 79 8.20 15.25 -25.64
C ILE A 79 8.48 13.88 -26.27
N PRO A 80 8.69 13.82 -27.59
CA PRO A 80 8.84 12.56 -28.33
C PRO A 80 10.06 11.72 -27.90
N ASP A 81 11.13 12.36 -27.40
CA ASP A 81 12.40 11.72 -27.03
C ASP A 81 12.53 11.47 -25.52
N LEU A 82 11.42 11.39 -24.78
CA LEU A 82 11.46 11.12 -23.34
C LEU A 82 11.91 9.67 -23.08
N THR A 83 13.18 9.48 -22.74
CA THR A 83 13.77 8.16 -22.47
C THR A 83 13.36 7.57 -21.12
N GLU A 84 13.11 8.42 -20.12
CA GLU A 84 12.79 8.02 -18.76
C GLU A 84 11.37 8.51 -18.39
N PRO A 85 10.38 7.60 -18.26
CA PRO A 85 8.99 7.95 -17.93
C PRO A 85 8.85 8.81 -16.66
N ASP A 86 9.67 8.57 -15.64
CA ASP A 86 9.61 9.29 -14.36
C ASP A 86 10.05 10.77 -14.50
N ASN A 87 10.77 11.14 -15.58
CA ASN A 87 11.16 12.52 -15.87
C ASN A 87 10.05 13.34 -16.57
N ALA A 88 8.92 12.72 -16.93
CA ALA A 88 7.79 13.40 -17.58
C ALA A 88 7.32 14.63 -16.81
N TYR A 89 7.06 14.47 -15.51
CA TYR A 89 6.51 15.55 -14.69
C TYR A 89 7.52 16.67 -14.42
N PRO A 90 8.78 16.39 -14.01
CA PRO A 90 9.82 17.42 -13.93
C PRO A 90 10.02 18.20 -15.23
N HIS A 91 9.95 17.53 -16.39
CA HIS A 91 10.12 18.20 -17.67
C HIS A 91 8.96 19.16 -17.97
N LEU A 92 7.71 18.74 -17.74
CA LEU A 92 6.54 19.62 -17.92
C LEU A 92 6.57 20.84 -17.00
N MET A 93 7.14 20.73 -15.81
CA MET A 93 7.29 21.88 -14.91
C MET A 93 8.14 22.99 -15.54
N THR A 94 9.09 22.67 -16.43
CA THR A 94 9.92 23.68 -17.11
C THR A 94 9.11 24.60 -18.04
N LEU A 95 7.90 24.18 -18.42
CA LEU A 95 6.97 24.98 -19.23
C LEU A 95 6.21 26.03 -18.40
N LEU A 96 6.29 25.97 -17.07
CA LEU A 96 5.60 26.93 -16.20
C LEU A 96 6.31 28.29 -16.18
N PRO A 97 5.56 29.40 -16.10
CA PRO A 97 6.16 30.73 -15.96
C PRO A 97 6.93 30.85 -14.65
N THR A 98 7.90 31.77 -14.64
CA THR A 98 8.64 32.14 -13.43
C THR A 98 7.66 32.60 -12.34
N GLY A 99 7.97 32.31 -11.07
CA GLY A 99 7.02 32.46 -9.96
C GLY A 99 6.13 31.23 -9.78
N LEU A 100 5.34 30.83 -10.79
CA LEU A 100 4.50 29.61 -10.69
C LEU A 100 5.36 28.35 -10.59
N LEU A 101 6.43 28.26 -11.39
CA LEU A 101 7.43 27.20 -11.27
C LEU A 101 7.99 27.10 -9.86
N GLY A 102 8.35 28.24 -9.25
CA GLY A 102 8.87 28.29 -7.88
C GLY A 102 7.85 27.81 -6.85
N LEU A 103 6.59 28.21 -7.00
CA LEU A 103 5.50 27.77 -6.13
C LEU A 103 5.25 26.26 -6.23
N VAL A 104 5.17 25.72 -7.45
CA VAL A 104 4.95 24.28 -7.67
C VAL A 104 6.14 23.47 -7.15
N PHE A 105 7.37 23.93 -7.40
CA PHE A 105 8.57 23.29 -6.88
C PHE A 105 8.60 23.28 -5.34
N ALA A 106 8.30 24.40 -4.69
CA ALA A 106 8.22 24.47 -3.24
C ALA A 106 7.14 23.53 -2.68
N ALA A 107 5.96 23.48 -3.30
CA ALA A 107 4.89 22.58 -2.92
C ALA A 107 5.29 21.10 -3.06
N LEU A 108 6.01 20.75 -4.14
CA LEU A 108 6.51 19.39 -4.37
C LEU A 108 7.51 18.97 -3.29
N ILE A 109 8.50 19.82 -2.98
CA ILE A 109 9.48 19.55 -1.92
C ILE A 109 8.77 19.39 -0.56
N ALA A 110 7.84 20.29 -0.24
CA ALA A 110 7.07 20.19 1.01
C ALA A 110 6.28 18.88 1.10
N ALA A 111 5.65 18.44 0.01
CA ALA A 111 4.90 17.19 -0.05
C ALA A 111 5.81 15.95 0.10
N ILE A 112 6.99 15.96 -0.52
CA ILE A 112 7.98 14.89 -0.40
C ILE A 112 8.49 14.81 1.05
N VAL A 113 8.91 15.93 1.63
CA VAL A 113 9.41 15.99 3.01
C VAL A 113 8.33 15.54 4.00
N SER A 114 7.08 15.96 3.80
CA SER A 114 5.95 15.52 4.62
C SER A 114 5.73 14.00 4.57
N SER A 115 5.82 13.41 3.37
CA SER A 115 5.66 11.97 3.18
C SER A 115 6.80 11.17 3.82
N VAL A 116 8.05 11.62 3.62
CA VAL A 116 9.24 11.02 4.25
C VAL A 116 9.14 11.10 5.77
N ALA A 117 8.75 12.24 6.33
CA ALA A 117 8.56 12.39 7.77
C ALA A 117 7.50 11.41 8.32
N SER A 118 6.38 11.23 7.63
CA SER A 118 5.32 10.28 8.03
C SER A 118 5.80 8.82 8.00
N MET A 119 6.60 8.46 6.98
CA MET A 119 7.20 7.12 6.89
C MET A 119 8.25 6.88 7.98
N MET A 120 9.13 7.86 8.23
CA MET A 120 10.11 7.81 9.31
C MET A 120 9.43 7.66 10.68
N ASN A 121 8.36 8.40 10.94
CA ASN A 121 7.58 8.25 12.18
C ASN A 121 6.98 6.85 12.33
N SER A 122 6.52 6.24 11.23
CA SER A 122 5.99 4.87 11.27
C SER A 122 7.07 3.85 11.63
N ILE A 123 8.26 3.97 11.02
CA ILE A 123 9.43 3.14 11.36
C ILE A 123 9.81 3.31 12.83
N SER A 124 9.84 4.55 13.32
CA SER A 124 10.09 4.88 14.73
C SER A 124 9.17 4.11 15.67
N ILE A 125 7.85 4.18 15.41
CA ILE A 125 6.83 3.57 16.26
C ILE A 125 6.93 2.05 16.22
N ILE A 126 7.01 1.46 15.03
CA ILE A 126 7.13 0.00 14.87
C ILE A 126 8.39 -0.50 15.58
N PHE A 127 9.54 0.13 15.35
CA PHE A 127 10.78 -0.29 15.96
C PHE A 127 10.76 -0.12 17.49
N THR A 128 10.23 0.99 18.01
CA THR A 128 10.26 1.26 19.46
C THR A 128 9.24 0.44 20.23
N LEU A 129 7.99 0.38 19.77
CA LEU A 129 6.91 -0.26 20.49
C LEU A 129 6.85 -1.76 20.23
N ASP A 130 7.02 -2.19 18.98
CA ASP A 130 6.81 -3.59 18.61
C ASP A 130 8.09 -4.42 18.81
N ILE A 131 9.27 -3.84 18.53
CA ILE A 131 10.55 -4.55 18.63
C ILE A 131 11.26 -4.22 19.94
N TYR A 132 11.66 -2.97 20.14
CA TYR A 132 12.53 -2.57 21.24
C TYR A 132 11.90 -2.81 22.61
N ARG A 133 10.66 -2.36 22.81
CA ARG A 133 9.92 -2.54 24.07
C ARG A 133 9.64 -4.02 24.35
N SER A 134 9.34 -4.83 23.34
CA SER A 134 9.14 -6.27 23.49
C SER A 134 10.43 -6.99 23.92
N LEU A 135 11.59 -6.60 23.37
CA LEU A 135 12.89 -7.22 23.69
C LEU A 135 13.53 -6.69 24.98
N ARG A 136 13.23 -5.44 25.37
CA ARG A 136 13.82 -4.76 26.53
C ARG A 136 12.75 -4.08 27.40
N PRO A 137 11.77 -4.82 27.95
CA PRO A 137 10.63 -4.24 28.67
C PRO A 137 11.06 -3.41 29.89
N GLN A 138 12.08 -3.86 30.63
CA GLN A 138 12.58 -3.18 31.83
C GLN A 138 13.26 -1.82 31.56
N LYS A 139 13.78 -1.58 30.35
CA LYS A 139 14.40 -0.29 29.96
C LYS A 139 13.43 0.63 29.23
N ALA A 140 12.22 0.15 28.93
CA ALA A 140 11.23 0.86 28.14
C ALA A 140 10.23 1.68 28.99
N GLU A 141 10.40 1.75 30.31
CA GLU A 141 9.49 2.47 31.21
C GLU A 141 9.60 4.00 31.06
N ALA A 142 10.77 4.52 30.72
CA ALA A 142 10.97 5.95 30.50
C ALA A 142 10.52 6.36 29.08
N GLN A 143 9.43 7.11 28.96
CA GLN A 143 8.93 7.62 27.68
C GLN A 143 9.99 8.43 26.90
N GLN A 144 10.80 9.23 27.58
CA GLN A 144 11.89 10.00 26.96
C GLN A 144 12.95 9.10 26.30
N HIS A 145 13.21 7.93 26.88
CA HIS A 145 14.13 6.94 26.33
C HIS A 145 13.57 6.36 25.02
N LEU A 146 12.28 5.98 25.01
CA LEU A 146 11.63 5.46 23.79
C LEU A 146 11.64 6.48 22.64
N VAL A 147 11.41 7.77 22.93
CA VAL A 147 11.50 8.84 21.91
C VAL A 147 12.91 8.93 21.35
N THR A 148 13.94 8.84 22.19
CA THR A 148 15.35 8.91 21.76
C THR A 148 15.71 7.71 20.88
N VAL A 149 15.33 6.49 21.30
CA VAL A 149 15.55 5.27 20.50
C VAL A 149 14.82 5.36 19.17
N GLY A 150 13.59 5.88 19.15
CA GLY A 150 12.80 6.04 17.92
C GLY A 150 13.41 7.04 16.94
N ARG A 151 13.92 8.17 17.44
CA ARG A 151 14.67 9.14 16.61
C ARG A 151 15.93 8.52 16.02
N LEU A 152 16.68 7.75 16.80
CA LEU A 152 17.87 7.06 16.31
C LEU A 152 17.53 6.02 15.24
N ALA A 153 16.51 5.19 15.48
CA ALA A 153 16.04 4.20 14.52
C ALA A 153 15.59 4.85 13.20
N SER A 154 14.85 5.95 13.27
CA SER A 154 14.42 6.71 12.10
C SER A 154 15.59 7.29 11.32
N PHE A 155 16.57 7.87 12.03
CA PHE A 155 17.76 8.44 11.42
C PHE A 155 18.60 7.35 10.73
N THR A 156 18.82 6.21 11.38
CA THR A 156 19.52 5.07 10.79
C THR A 156 18.78 4.55 9.55
N ALA A 157 17.46 4.42 9.61
CA ALA A 157 16.66 4.00 8.45
C ALA A 157 16.77 4.98 7.28
N LEU A 158 16.79 6.30 7.54
CA LEU A 158 16.99 7.31 6.51
C LEU A 158 18.38 7.20 5.86
N VAL A 159 19.44 7.02 6.66
CA VAL A 159 20.80 6.82 6.14
C VAL A 159 20.87 5.59 5.23
N VAL A 160 20.29 4.47 5.67
CA VAL A 160 20.20 3.24 4.86
C VAL A 160 19.42 3.51 3.57
N ALA A 161 18.28 4.19 3.64
CA ALA A 161 17.48 4.52 2.46
C ALA A 161 18.26 5.37 1.44
N VAL A 162 19.02 6.39 1.90
CA VAL A 162 19.85 7.24 1.02
C VAL A 162 20.96 6.43 0.34
N ILE A 163 21.62 5.53 1.07
CA ILE A 163 22.68 4.67 0.52
C ILE A 163 22.10 3.69 -0.51
N CYS A 164 20.93 3.10 -0.22
CA CYS A 164 20.30 2.10 -1.06
C CYS A 164 19.50 2.66 -2.24
N ALA A 165 19.13 3.95 -2.23
CA ALA A 165 18.27 4.55 -3.25
C ALA A 165 18.83 4.37 -4.67
N ARG A 166 20.10 4.76 -4.91
CA ARG A 166 20.69 4.70 -6.26
C ARG A 166 20.93 3.25 -6.74
N PRO A 167 21.53 2.33 -5.95
CA PRO A 167 21.72 0.95 -6.38
C PRO A 167 20.42 0.20 -6.66
N LEU A 168 19.34 0.49 -5.90
CA LEU A 168 18.07 -0.21 -6.05
C LEU A 168 17.17 0.40 -7.12
N LEU A 169 17.14 1.73 -7.27
CA LEU A 169 16.19 2.40 -8.16
C LEU A 169 16.82 2.97 -9.43
N GLY A 170 18.13 3.24 -9.43
CA GLY A 170 18.80 3.99 -10.50
C GLY A 170 18.85 3.31 -11.87
N ASN A 171 18.45 2.04 -11.98
CA ASN A 171 18.41 1.27 -13.22
C ASN A 171 16.98 0.87 -13.64
N PHE A 172 15.93 1.32 -12.94
CA PHE A 172 14.56 0.98 -13.28
C PHE A 172 13.91 2.06 -14.14
N ASP A 173 13.30 1.65 -15.25
CA ASP A 173 12.60 2.57 -16.16
C ASP A 173 11.38 3.25 -15.51
N GLN A 174 10.77 2.59 -14.52
CA GLN A 174 9.62 3.13 -13.78
C GLN A 174 9.66 2.72 -12.30
N ALA A 175 9.97 3.66 -11.41
CA ALA A 175 10.07 3.42 -9.98
C ALA A 175 8.75 2.92 -9.37
N PHE A 176 7.60 3.38 -9.88
CA PHE A 176 6.29 2.92 -9.42
C PHE A 176 6.10 1.41 -9.58
N GLN A 177 6.48 0.84 -10.72
CA GLN A 177 6.34 -0.59 -10.97
C GLN A 177 7.28 -1.40 -10.09
N TYR A 178 8.50 -0.92 -9.89
CA TYR A 178 9.44 -1.55 -8.96
C TYR A 178 8.88 -1.61 -7.53
N ILE A 179 8.35 -0.49 -7.02
CA ILE A 179 7.76 -0.44 -5.67
C ILE A 179 6.58 -1.39 -5.57
N GLN A 180 5.67 -1.39 -6.54
CA GLN A 180 4.50 -2.27 -6.56
C GLN A 180 4.91 -3.74 -6.63
N GLU A 181 5.88 -4.08 -7.47
CA GLU A 181 6.35 -5.46 -7.59
C GLU A 181 7.02 -5.91 -6.29
N PHE A 182 7.95 -5.12 -5.75
CA PHE A 182 8.69 -5.47 -4.53
C PHE A 182 7.76 -5.61 -3.31
N THR A 183 6.84 -4.68 -3.12
CA THR A 183 5.84 -4.76 -2.04
C THR A 183 4.92 -5.98 -2.22
N GLY A 184 4.61 -6.33 -3.47
CA GLY A 184 3.86 -7.53 -3.85
C GLY A 184 4.42 -8.86 -3.32
N PHE A 185 5.69 -8.94 -2.92
CA PHE A 185 6.25 -10.15 -2.31
C PHE A 185 5.70 -10.45 -0.92
N PHE A 186 5.40 -9.39 -0.15
CA PHE A 186 5.04 -9.49 1.26
C PHE A 186 3.55 -9.24 1.50
N THR A 187 2.94 -8.39 0.67
CA THR A 187 1.55 -7.99 0.80
C THR A 187 0.56 -9.16 0.87
N PRO A 188 0.62 -10.21 0.03
CA PRO A 188 -0.29 -11.34 0.14
C PRO A 188 -0.33 -11.95 1.55
N GLY A 189 0.83 -12.26 2.12
CA GLY A 189 0.94 -12.82 3.46
C GLY A 189 0.42 -11.88 4.54
N ILE A 190 0.77 -10.59 4.45
CA ILE A 190 0.28 -9.56 5.38
C ILE A 190 -1.26 -9.51 5.37
N VAL A 191 -1.87 -9.47 4.18
CA VAL A 191 -3.34 -9.43 4.05
C VAL A 191 -3.98 -10.69 4.62
N VAL A 192 -3.41 -11.87 4.38
CA VAL A 192 -3.90 -13.13 4.96
C VAL A 192 -3.86 -13.08 6.50
N ILE A 193 -2.75 -12.62 7.08
CA ILE A 193 -2.60 -12.51 8.53
C ILE A 193 -3.66 -11.59 9.13
N PHE A 194 -3.88 -10.42 8.53
CA PHE A 194 -4.87 -9.47 9.05
C PHE A 194 -6.31 -9.96 8.85
N ILE A 195 -6.66 -10.49 7.67
CA ILE A 195 -8.02 -10.98 7.41
C ILE A 195 -8.35 -12.16 8.33
N LEU A 196 -7.45 -13.15 8.45
CA LEU A 196 -7.68 -14.28 9.34
C LEU A 196 -7.64 -13.85 10.82
N GLY A 197 -6.74 -12.96 11.21
CA GLY A 197 -6.66 -12.46 12.58
C GLY A 197 -7.91 -11.69 13.02
N MET A 198 -8.57 -10.96 12.11
CA MET A 198 -9.79 -10.22 12.42
C MET A 198 -11.04 -11.09 12.33
N PHE A 199 -11.16 -11.94 11.32
CA PHE A 199 -12.43 -12.59 10.98
C PHE A 199 -12.46 -14.10 11.25
N TRP A 200 -11.33 -14.72 11.61
CA TRP A 200 -11.23 -16.17 11.79
C TRP A 200 -10.71 -16.55 13.17
N LYS A 201 -11.62 -16.89 14.10
CA LYS A 201 -11.29 -17.21 15.51
C LYS A 201 -10.31 -18.38 15.70
N LYS A 202 -10.13 -19.23 14.68
CA LYS A 202 -9.18 -20.35 14.70
C LYS A 202 -7.80 -19.98 14.14
N ALA A 203 -7.56 -18.74 13.76
CA ALA A 203 -6.28 -18.31 13.21
C ALA A 203 -5.20 -18.43 14.28
N THR A 204 -4.27 -19.35 14.08
CA THR A 204 -3.21 -19.63 15.04
C THR A 204 -1.93 -18.86 14.67
N VAL A 205 -1.02 -18.70 15.65
CA VAL A 205 0.29 -18.07 15.42
C VAL A 205 1.06 -18.77 14.30
N ASN A 206 1.00 -20.11 14.25
CA ASN A 206 1.65 -20.90 13.20
C ASN A 206 1.04 -20.65 11.81
N SER A 207 -0.29 -20.50 11.72
CA SER A 207 -0.95 -20.16 10.46
C SER A 207 -0.51 -18.78 9.95
N ALA A 208 -0.35 -17.81 10.85
CA ALA A 208 0.11 -16.46 10.52
C ALA A 208 1.59 -16.44 10.08
N LEU A 209 2.47 -17.14 10.81
CA LEU A 209 3.88 -17.27 10.45
C LEU A 209 4.04 -17.97 9.10
N LEU A 210 3.27 -19.02 8.85
CA LEU A 210 3.28 -19.71 7.56
C LEU A 210 2.83 -18.76 6.44
N ALA A 211 1.78 -17.97 6.63
CA ALA A 211 1.34 -16.98 5.63
C ALA A 211 2.44 -15.95 5.32
N ALA A 212 3.12 -15.41 6.34
CA ALA A 212 4.22 -14.45 6.16
C ALA A 212 5.37 -15.05 5.34
N VAL A 213 5.87 -16.22 5.75
CA VAL A 213 7.03 -16.87 5.14
C VAL A 213 6.70 -17.37 3.74
N SER A 214 5.55 -18.03 3.58
CA SER A 214 5.11 -18.56 2.28
C SER A 214 4.86 -17.44 1.27
N SER A 215 4.38 -16.26 1.68
CA SER A 215 4.20 -15.12 0.76
C SER A 215 5.51 -14.74 0.09
N ALA A 216 6.57 -14.51 0.86
CA ALA A 216 7.86 -14.11 0.33
C ALA A 216 8.50 -15.23 -0.52
N LEU A 217 8.47 -16.47 -0.01
CA LEU A 217 9.06 -17.62 -0.70
C LEU A 217 8.32 -17.94 -2.01
N LEU A 218 7.00 -18.04 -1.99
CA LEU A 218 6.19 -18.34 -3.18
C LEU A 218 6.26 -17.21 -4.21
N SER A 219 6.28 -15.94 -3.77
CA SER A 219 6.46 -14.81 -4.68
C SER A 219 7.80 -14.87 -5.40
N LEU A 220 8.88 -15.19 -4.68
CA LEU A 220 10.20 -15.37 -5.26
C LEU A 220 10.25 -16.59 -6.20
N LEU A 221 9.74 -17.74 -5.75
CA LEU A 221 9.71 -18.97 -6.53
C LEU A 221 8.92 -18.79 -7.83
N LEU A 222 7.74 -18.17 -7.78
CA LEU A 222 6.93 -17.90 -8.97
C LEU A 222 7.57 -16.87 -9.88
N LYS A 223 8.26 -15.85 -9.35
CA LYS A 223 9.03 -14.92 -10.17
C LYS A 223 10.14 -15.63 -10.95
N LEU A 224 10.82 -16.59 -10.33
CA LEU A 224 11.92 -17.33 -10.95
C LEU A 224 11.42 -18.44 -11.89
N ALA A 225 10.37 -19.16 -11.50
CA ALA A 225 9.85 -20.31 -12.25
C ALA A 225 8.88 -19.91 -13.37
N TRP A 226 8.18 -18.78 -13.22
CA TRP A 226 7.25 -18.26 -14.21
C TRP A 226 7.41 -16.73 -14.39
N PRO A 227 8.54 -16.28 -15.00
CA PRO A 227 8.83 -14.86 -15.18
C PRO A 227 7.77 -14.10 -16.02
N GLU A 228 7.15 -14.80 -16.97
CA GLU A 228 6.10 -14.24 -17.85
C GLU A 228 4.77 -13.96 -17.13
N LEU A 229 4.60 -14.44 -15.89
CA LEU A 229 3.40 -14.18 -15.12
C LEU A 229 3.42 -12.72 -14.64
N PRO A 230 2.45 -11.88 -15.05
CA PRO A 230 2.34 -10.50 -14.58
C PRO A 230 2.36 -10.43 -13.06
N PHE A 231 3.12 -9.48 -12.49
CA PHE A 231 3.32 -9.45 -11.05
C PHE A 231 2.00 -9.30 -10.28
N MET A 232 1.01 -8.58 -10.85
CA MET A 232 -0.30 -8.39 -10.22
C MET A 232 -1.08 -9.72 -10.14
N ASP A 233 -1.00 -10.56 -11.16
CA ASP A 233 -1.61 -11.89 -11.15
C ASP A 233 -0.88 -12.80 -10.16
N ARG A 234 0.46 -12.71 -10.11
CA ARG A 234 1.29 -13.42 -9.12
C ARG A 234 0.88 -13.06 -7.70
N VAL A 235 0.68 -11.78 -7.38
CA VAL A 235 0.21 -11.32 -6.06
C VAL A 235 -1.13 -11.98 -5.70
N GLY A 236 -2.09 -12.01 -6.64
CA GLY A 236 -3.38 -12.66 -6.43
C GLY A 236 -3.27 -14.17 -6.20
N LEU A 237 -2.45 -14.85 -6.99
CA LEU A 237 -2.23 -16.29 -6.87
C LEU A 237 -1.52 -16.65 -5.55
N VAL A 238 -0.47 -15.92 -5.19
CA VAL A 238 0.24 -16.11 -3.91
C VAL A 238 -0.72 -15.88 -2.75
N PHE A 239 -1.58 -14.85 -2.81
CA PHE A 239 -2.59 -14.59 -1.78
C PHE A 239 -3.51 -15.80 -1.57
N MET A 240 -4.05 -16.36 -2.66
CA MET A 240 -4.94 -17.53 -2.58
C MET A 240 -4.22 -18.75 -2.00
N ILE A 241 -2.97 -19.00 -2.37
CA ILE A 241 -2.17 -20.11 -1.83
C ILE A 241 -1.87 -19.89 -0.35
N CYS A 242 -1.40 -18.70 0.03
CA CYS A 242 -1.13 -18.37 1.43
C CYS A 242 -2.39 -18.49 2.30
N LEU A 243 -3.54 -18.04 1.79
CA LEU A 243 -4.83 -18.15 2.49
C LEU A 243 -5.21 -19.62 2.69
N ALA A 244 -5.12 -20.44 1.64
CA ALA A 244 -5.42 -21.87 1.73
C ALA A 244 -4.48 -22.58 2.72
N LEU A 245 -3.17 -22.33 2.64
CA LEU A 245 -2.19 -22.91 3.57
C LEU A 245 -2.45 -22.51 5.02
N ALA A 246 -2.72 -21.22 5.27
CA ALA A 246 -3.02 -20.72 6.61
C ALA A 246 -4.30 -21.33 7.18
N ILE A 247 -5.37 -21.43 6.37
CA ILE A 247 -6.62 -22.08 6.78
C ILE A 247 -6.39 -23.57 7.05
N CYS A 248 -5.66 -24.29 6.19
CA CYS A 248 -5.34 -25.70 6.41
C CYS A 248 -4.62 -25.92 7.74
N VAL A 249 -3.57 -25.14 8.04
CA VAL A 249 -2.86 -25.25 9.33
C VAL A 249 -3.76 -24.89 10.50
N SER A 250 -4.55 -23.82 10.38
CA SER A 250 -5.52 -23.42 11.39
C SER A 250 -6.53 -24.52 11.70
N LEU A 251 -7.03 -25.23 10.68
CA LEU A 251 -7.97 -26.33 10.82
C LEU A 251 -7.33 -27.60 11.38
N VAL A 252 -6.08 -27.91 11.01
CA VAL A 252 -5.33 -29.05 11.56
C VAL A 252 -5.01 -28.84 13.04
N GLU A 253 -4.61 -27.63 13.42
CA GLU A 253 -4.37 -27.32 14.83
C GLU A 253 -5.67 -27.24 15.62
N ASN A 254 -6.76 -26.76 14.99
CA ASN A 254 -8.11 -26.64 15.55
C ASN A 254 -8.15 -26.00 16.95
N LYS A 255 -7.29 -25.01 17.18
CA LYS A 255 -7.23 -24.24 18.42
C LYS A 255 -7.97 -22.92 18.25
N ILE A 256 -8.79 -22.57 19.22
CA ILE A 256 -9.33 -21.20 19.34
C ILE A 256 -8.27 -20.38 20.07
N GLN A 257 -7.77 -19.33 19.41
CA GLN A 257 -6.69 -18.53 19.95
C GLN A 257 -7.22 -17.61 21.06
N ALA A 258 -6.51 -17.58 22.20
CA ALA A 258 -6.80 -16.60 23.25
C ALA A 258 -6.53 -15.19 22.71
N GLY A 259 -7.53 -14.31 22.77
CA GLY A 259 -7.46 -12.95 22.19
C GLY A 259 -7.95 -12.86 20.74
N ALA A 260 -8.60 -13.91 20.20
CA ALA A 260 -9.34 -13.79 18.95
C ALA A 260 -10.40 -12.68 19.07
N ILE A 261 -10.52 -11.87 18.01
CA ILE A 261 -11.48 -10.77 17.98
C ILE A 261 -12.90 -11.33 17.98
N GLU A 262 -13.71 -10.89 18.93
CA GLU A 262 -15.13 -11.17 18.96
C GLU A 262 -15.86 -10.14 18.10
N LEU A 263 -16.31 -10.58 16.91
CA LEU A 263 -16.98 -9.69 15.95
C LEU A 263 -18.29 -9.10 16.49
N ASP A 264 -18.91 -9.77 17.46
CA ASP A 264 -20.16 -9.32 18.09
C ASP A 264 -19.97 -8.03 18.91
N ASP A 265 -18.75 -7.74 19.36
CA ASP A 265 -18.40 -6.52 20.10
C ASP A 265 -18.04 -5.34 19.19
N ILE A 266 -17.95 -5.56 17.87
CA ILE A 266 -17.53 -4.53 16.91
C ILE A 266 -18.75 -3.90 16.24
N ASP A 267 -18.90 -2.59 16.40
CA ASP A 267 -19.90 -1.81 15.68
C ASP A 267 -19.44 -1.52 14.24
N PHE A 268 -19.99 -2.27 13.29
CA PHE A 268 -19.79 -2.06 11.85
C PHE A 268 -20.77 -1.05 11.24
N ASN A 269 -21.64 -0.41 12.03
CA ASN A 269 -22.62 0.52 11.49
C ASN A 269 -21.94 1.74 10.85
N THR A 270 -22.48 2.12 9.70
CA THR A 270 -22.05 3.28 8.94
C THR A 270 -23.14 4.35 8.94
N THR A 271 -22.74 5.61 8.94
CA THR A 271 -23.70 6.71 8.86
C THR A 271 -24.38 6.75 7.49
N GLY A 272 -25.63 7.24 7.43
CA GLY A 272 -26.34 7.40 6.14
C GLY A 272 -25.57 8.28 5.14
N GLY A 273 -24.90 9.33 5.62
CA GLY A 273 -24.03 10.17 4.79
C GLY A 273 -22.83 9.42 4.21
N PHE A 274 -22.20 8.53 5.00
CA PHE A 274 -21.13 7.67 4.51
C PHE A 274 -21.64 6.70 3.44
N ASN A 275 -22.82 6.11 3.64
CA ASN A 275 -23.39 5.17 2.68
C ASN A 275 -23.73 5.85 1.35
N ILE A 276 -24.37 7.02 1.39
CA ILE A 276 -24.66 7.81 0.18
C ILE A 276 -23.38 8.18 -0.55
N ALA A 277 -22.35 8.65 0.17
CA ALA A 277 -21.05 8.99 -0.39
C ALA A 277 -20.38 7.76 -1.03
N GLY A 278 -20.39 6.61 -0.35
CA GLY A 278 -19.82 5.35 -0.85
C GLY A 278 -20.52 4.87 -2.12
N THR A 279 -21.86 4.88 -2.14
CA THR A 279 -22.64 4.56 -3.34
C THR A 279 -22.34 5.54 -4.48
N GLY A 280 -22.22 6.84 -4.19
CA GLY A 280 -21.88 7.85 -5.18
C GLY A 280 -20.52 7.59 -5.85
N VAL A 281 -19.47 7.31 -5.05
CA VAL A 281 -18.15 6.92 -5.58
C VAL A 281 -18.24 5.67 -6.46
N ALA A 282 -18.96 4.64 -6.00
CA ALA A 282 -19.12 3.40 -6.77
C ALA A 282 -19.81 3.65 -8.12
N LEU A 283 -20.88 4.44 -8.15
CA LEU A 283 -21.59 4.79 -9.39
C LEU A 283 -20.71 5.60 -10.35
N ILE A 284 -19.91 6.55 -9.85
CA ILE A 284 -18.96 7.30 -10.67
C ILE A 284 -17.94 6.36 -11.29
N LEU A 285 -17.36 5.45 -10.50
CA LEU A 285 -16.39 4.47 -11.00
C LEU A 285 -17.02 3.56 -12.07
N VAL A 286 -18.22 3.03 -11.81
CA VAL A 286 -18.94 2.21 -12.79
C VAL A 286 -19.17 2.98 -14.09
N ALA A 287 -19.63 4.23 -14.01
CA ALA A 287 -19.85 5.08 -15.18
C ALA A 287 -18.55 5.35 -15.95
N LEU A 288 -17.44 5.65 -15.26
CA LEU A 288 -16.14 5.87 -15.89
C LEU A 288 -15.63 4.62 -16.61
N TYR A 289 -15.67 3.46 -15.94
CA TYR A 289 -15.25 2.20 -16.55
C TYR A 289 -16.16 1.77 -17.70
N ALA A 290 -17.47 2.04 -17.63
CA ALA A 290 -18.40 1.72 -18.70
C ALA A 290 -18.27 2.66 -19.92
N ALA A 291 -17.96 3.94 -19.71
CA ALA A 291 -17.84 4.93 -20.78
C ALA A 291 -16.56 4.78 -21.61
N TRP A 292 -15.46 4.34 -21.00
CA TRP A 292 -14.14 4.17 -21.63
C TRP A 292 -13.79 2.70 -21.88
N TRP A 293 -14.80 1.85 -21.88
CA TRP A 293 -14.68 0.45 -22.30
C TRP A 293 -14.70 0.33 -23.82
#